data_AF-A0AAW9U6D2-F1
#
_entry.id   AF-A0AAW9U6D2-F1
#
_cell.length_a   1.000
_cell.length_b   1.000
_cell.length_c   1.000
_cell.angle_alpha   90.00
_cell.angle_beta   90.00
_cell.angle_gamma   90.00
#
_symmetry.space_group_name_H-M   'P 1'
#
loop_
_entity.id
_entity.type
_entity.pdbx_description
1 polymer ?
#
loop_
_entity_poly.entity_id
_entity_poly.type
_entity_poly.pdbx_seq_one_letter_code
_entity_poly.pdbx_strand_id
1 'polypeptide(L)' 'TPVFKNKPSNLQKHSFTARPAVKINVNEVELTIFKGTNSVLALDIAKEGFIMLYKGHLS' A
#
# COMPACT_ATOMS: atom_id res chain seq x y z
N THR A 1 12.01 -30.40 -25.68
CA THR A 1 11.15 -29.28 -25.21
C THR A 1 11.05 -29.36 -23.70
N PRO A 2 11.42 -28.33 -22.93
CA PRO A 2 11.25 -28.36 -21.49
C PRO A 2 9.76 -28.24 -21.16
N VAL A 3 9.27 -29.11 -20.28
CA VAL A 3 7.85 -29.15 -19.88
C VAL A 3 7.72 -28.42 -18.54
N PHE A 4 7.19 -27.20 -18.56
CA PHE A 4 6.83 -26.48 -17.35
C PHE A 4 5.57 -27.11 -16.74
N LYS A 5 5.72 -27.81 -15.61
CA LYS A 5 4.57 -28.30 -14.84
C LYS A 5 4.01 -27.16 -14.01
N ASN A 6 2.83 -26.66 -14.37
CA ASN A 6 2.15 -25.67 -13.57
C ASN A 6 1.59 -26.35 -12.31
N LYS A 7 2.21 -26.13 -11.16
CA LYS A 7 1.66 -26.56 -9.87
C LYS A 7 0.46 -25.65 -9.58
N PRO A 8 -0.76 -26.18 -9.37
CA PRO A 8 -1.86 -25.33 -8.95
C PRO A 8 -1.46 -24.69 -7.62
N SER A 9 -1.31 -23.36 -7.63
CA SER A 9 -1.07 -22.63 -6.40
C SER A 9 -2.38 -22.64 -5.62
N ASN A 10 -2.44 -23.42 -4.54
CA ASN A 10 -3.42 -23.23 -3.47
C ASN A 10 -3.10 -21.95 -2.68
N LEU A 11 -2.67 -20.88 -3.37
CA LEU A 11 -2.62 -19.55 -2.82
C LEU A 11 -4.07 -19.18 -2.52
N GLN A 12 -4.51 -19.48 -1.29
CA GLN A 12 -5.63 -18.78 -0.70
C GLN A 12 -5.29 -17.30 -0.88
N LYS A 13 -5.93 -16.65 -1.86
CA LYS A 13 -5.90 -15.20 -1.97
C LYS A 13 -6.46 -14.73 -0.65
N HIS A 14 -5.58 -14.28 0.24
CA HIS A 14 -6.01 -13.71 1.50
C HIS A 14 -7.00 -12.61 1.10
N SER A 15 -8.27 -12.80 1.44
CA SER A 15 -9.32 -11.86 1.08
C SER A 15 -8.83 -10.48 1.50
N PHE A 16 -8.66 -9.59 0.53
CA PHE A 16 -8.26 -8.23 0.81
C PHE A 16 -9.42 -7.58 1.54
N THR A 17 -9.26 -7.38 2.85
CA THR A 17 -10.20 -6.61 3.63
C THR A 17 -9.80 -5.15 3.51
N ALA A 18 -10.64 -4.31 2.90
CA ALA A 18 -10.42 -2.87 2.76
C ALA A 18 -10.56 -2.11 4.09
N ARG A 19 -9.94 -2.62 5.16
CA ARG A 19 -9.87 -1.96 6.47
C ARG A 19 -8.70 -0.98 6.47
N PRO A 20 -8.93 0.34 6.59
CA PRO A 20 -7.86 1.31 6.68
C PRO A 20 -6.96 1.03 7.88
N ALA A 21 -5.65 1.12 7.69
CA ALA A 21 -4.63 1.03 8.73
C ALA A 21 -4.02 2.40 9.04
N VAL A 22 -3.82 3.22 8.01
CA VAL A 22 -3.36 4.61 8.12
C VAL A 22 -4.19 5.47 7.17
N LYS A 23 -4.63 6.64 7.63
CA LYS A 23 -5.29 7.65 6.81
C LYS A 23 -4.59 8.98 7.06
N ILE A 24 -4.02 9.57 6.01
CA ILE A 24 -3.36 10.88 6.02
C ILE A 24 -4.22 11.79 5.15
N ASN A 25 -4.60 12.95 5.70
CA ASN A 25 -5.34 13.97 4.97
C ASN A 25 -4.58 15.29 5.07
N VAL A 26 -4.32 15.90 3.92
CA VAL A 26 -3.71 17.22 3.82
C VAL A 26 -4.50 18.00 2.78
N ASN A 27 -5.23 19.02 3.24
CA ASN A 27 -6.12 19.85 2.42
C ASN A 27 -7.11 19.00 1.60
N GLU A 28 -6.94 18.95 0.28
CA GLU A 28 -7.81 18.24 -0.67
C GLU A 28 -7.31 16.83 -1.01
N VAL A 29 -6.15 16.42 -0.49
CA VAL A 29 -5.54 15.14 -0.81
C VAL A 29 -5.66 14.17 0.36
N GLU A 30 -6.16 12.96 0.06
CA GLU A 30 -6.25 11.85 1.01
C GLU A 30 -5.38 10.68 0.56
N LEU A 31 -4.52 10.21 1.46
CA LEU A 31 -3.75 8.98 1.32
C LEU A 31 -4.23 7.97 2.36
N THR A 32 -4.73 6.82 1.90
CA THR A 32 -5.20 5.72 2.75
C THR A 32 -4.40 4.45 2.49
N ILE A 33 -3.81 3.88 3.54
CA ILE A 33 -3.09 2.60 3.52
C ILE A 33 -3.96 1.54 4.18
N PHE A 34 -4.18 0.41 3.51
CA PHE A 34 -5.04 -0.67 3.99
C PHE A 34 -4.28 -1.77 4.72
N LYS A 35 -4.98 -2.44 5.63
CA LYS A 35 -4.47 -3.60 6.37
C LYS A 35 -4.13 -4.75 5.41
N GLY A 36 -3.00 -5.41 5.64
CA GLY A 36 -2.45 -6.44 4.75
C GLY A 36 -1.37 -5.93 3.80
N THR A 37 -1.12 -4.61 3.77
CA THR A 37 0.05 -4.02 3.11
C THR A 37 1.33 -4.38 3.88
N ASN A 38 2.45 -4.51 3.17
CA ASN A 38 3.77 -4.67 3.80
C ASN A 38 4.04 -3.47 4.73
N SER A 39 4.33 -3.74 6.00
CA SER A 39 4.45 -2.70 7.04
C SER A 39 5.64 -1.77 6.84
N VAL A 40 6.75 -2.27 6.29
CA VAL A 40 7.95 -1.46 6.01
C VAL A 40 7.66 -0.50 4.86
N LEU A 41 7.13 -1.02 3.75
CA LEU A 41 6.76 -0.19 2.60
C LEU A 41 5.66 0.83 2.95
N ALA A 42 4.69 0.42 3.77
CA ALA A 42 3.64 1.31 4.26
C ALA A 42 4.22 2.49 5.08
N LEU A 43 5.21 2.23 5.92
CA LEU A 43 5.86 3.26 6.72
C LEU A 43 6.65 4.24 5.84
N ASP A 44 7.39 3.72 4.86
CA ASP A 44 8.18 4.56 3.95
C ASP A 44 7.26 5.44 3.08
N ILE A 45 6.19 4.87 2.52
CA ILE A 45 5.18 5.62 1.75
C ILE A 45 4.48 6.67 2.62
N ALA A 46 4.15 6.36 3.87
CA ALA A 46 3.52 7.33 4.77
C ALA A 46 4.44 8.52 5.05
N LYS A 47 5.75 8.28 5.25
CA LYS A 47 6.74 9.34 5.47
C LYS A 47 6.94 10.20 4.22
N GLU A 48 7.17 9.58 3.07
CA GLU A 48 7.36 10.31 1.80
C GLU A 48 6.08 11.04 1.38
N GLY A 49 4.92 10.40 1.54
CA GLY A 49 3.63 11.01 1.32
C GLY A 49 3.42 12.24 2.21
N PHE A 50 3.74 12.15 3.50
CA PHE A 50 3.68 13.30 4.40
C PHE A 50 4.63 14.43 3.93
N ILE A 51 5.87 14.13 3.56
CA ILE A 51 6.81 15.14 3.08
C ILE A 51 6.31 15.80 1.78
N MET A 52 5.85 15.02 0.80
CA MET A 52 5.36 15.56 -0.47
C MET A 52 4.09 16.40 -0.31
N LEU A 53 3.14 15.94 0.50
CA LEU A 53 1.87 16.63 0.72
C LEU A 53 2.06 17.94 1.48
N TYR A 54 2.99 18.02 2.43
CA TYR A 54 3.25 19.24 3.18
C TYR A 54 4.24 20.18 2.47
N LYS A 55 5.31 19.65 1.87
CA LYS A 55 6.36 20.46 1.23
C LYS A 55 5.94 21.00 -0.14
N GLY A 56 5.12 20.25 -0.88
CA GLY A 56 4.50 20.73 -2.13
C GLY A 56 3.49 21.84 -1.92
N HIS A 57 3.01 22.06 -0.68
CA HIS A 57 2.10 23.15 -0.35
C HIS A 57 2.83 24.46 0.05
N LEU A 58 4.09 24.38 0.50
CA LEU A 58 4.91 25.55 0.88
C LEU A 58 5.77 26.11 -0.27
N SER A 59 5.76 25.47 -1.45
CA SER A 59 6.45 25.94 -2.66
C SER A 59 5.50 26.64 -3.62
#